data_AF-A0A931TI32-F1
#
_entry.id   AF-A0A931TI32-F1
#
_cell.length_a   1.000
_cell.length_b   1.000
_cell.length_c   1.000
_cell.angle_alpha   90.00
_cell.angle_beta   90.00
_cell.angle_gamma   90.00
#
_symmetry.space_group_name_H-M   'P 1'
#
loop_
_entity.id
_entity.type
_entity.pdbx_description
1 polymer ?
#
loop_
_entity_poly.entity_id
_entity_poly.type
_entity_poly.pdbx_seq_one_letter_code
_entity_poly.pdbx_strand_id
1 'polypeptide(L)'
;MNVKLTADQRAFVRKAIESGRFSREEQAVQEALSLWEKRERRRLEIIAMIDEADASLARGEGRAFTKESTPALVDEIKQRLRRRIAAERSATSR
;
A
#
# COMPACT_ATOMS: atom_id res chain seq x y z
N MET A 1 2.39 28.14 -12.86
CA MET A 1 1.08 27.46 -12.85
C MET A 1 0.06 28.40 -12.25
N ASN A 2 -1.08 28.62 -12.90
CA ASN A 2 -2.16 29.45 -12.37
C ASN A 2 -3.33 28.53 -11.98
N VAL A 3 -3.67 28.46 -10.69
CA VAL A 3 -4.71 27.56 -10.17
C VAL A 3 -5.81 28.40 -9.55
N LYS A 4 -7.06 28.16 -9.97
CA LYS A 4 -8.21 28.78 -9.33
C LYS A 4 -8.72 27.87 -8.22
N LEU A 5 -8.46 28.26 -6.98
CA LEU A 5 -9.04 27.62 -5.81
C LEU A 5 -10.56 27.86 -5.76
N THR A 6 -11.30 26.95 -5.12
CA THR A 6 -12.70 27.23 -4.76
C THR A 6 -12.77 28.28 -3.64
N ALA A 7 -13.96 28.84 -3.38
CA ALA A 7 -14.16 29.77 -2.28
C ALA A 7 -13.78 29.14 -0.93
N ASP A 8 -14.18 27.89 -0.71
CA ASP A 8 -13.89 27.16 0.52
C ASP A 8 -12.40 26.83 0.68
N GLN A 9 -11.73 26.44 -0.40
CA GLN A 9 -10.29 26.20 -0.38
C GLN A 9 -9.53 27.46 0.00
N ARG A 10 -9.89 28.62 -0.58
CA ARG A 10 -9.29 29.91 -0.17
C ARG A 10 -9.55 30.23 1.29
N ALA A 11 -10.77 30.01 1.79
CA ALA A 11 -11.10 30.25 3.18
C ALA A 11 -10.28 29.36 4.13
N PHE A 12 -10.06 28.08 3.77
CA PHE A 12 -9.27 27.15 4.56
C PHE A 12 -7.77 27.50 4.54
N VAL A 13 -7.23 27.85 3.38
CA VAL A 13 -5.84 28.30 3.23
C VAL A 13 -5.60 29.60 4.00
N ARG A 14 -6.53 30.55 3.94
CA ARG A 14 -6.45 31.80 4.70
C ARG A 14 -6.35 31.55 6.20
N LYS A 15 -7.21 30.69 6.77
CA LYS A 15 -7.13 30.29 8.19
C LYS A 15 -5.78 29.66 8.55
N ALA A 16 -5.20 28.86 7.65
CA ALA A 16 -3.89 28.25 7.86
C ALA A 16 -2.75 29.27 7.77
N ILE A 17 -2.92 30.36 7.02
CA ILE A 17 -1.97 31.48 7.00
C ILE A 17 -2.09 32.31 8.28
N GLU A 18 -3.32 32.65 8.69
CA GLU A 18 -3.60 33.40 9.92
C GLU A 18 -3.08 32.68 11.17
N SER A 19 -3.11 31.35 11.18
CA SER A 19 -2.54 30.54 12.27
C SER A 19 -1.02 30.36 12.20
N GLY A 20 -0.37 30.85 11.13
CA GLY A 20 1.07 30.72 10.92
C GLY A 20 1.54 29.36 10.39
N ARG A 21 0.63 28.44 10.05
CA ARG A 21 0.99 27.15 9.42
C ARG A 21 1.60 27.35 8.03
N PHE A 22 1.11 28.34 7.28
CA PHE A 22 1.68 28.74 5.99
C PHE A 22 1.97 30.23 5.96
N SER A 23 2.96 30.65 5.19
CA SER A 23 3.23 32.06 4.94
C SER A 23 2.50 32.59 3.70
N ARG A 24 2.07 31.70 2.79
CA ARG A 24 1.41 32.05 1.52
C ARG A 24 0.61 30.89 0.95
N GLU A 25 -0.32 31.18 0.04
CA GLU A 25 -1.22 30.18 -0.55
C GLU A 25 -0.47 29.09 -1.33
N GLU A 26 0.64 29.42 -1.97
CA GLU A 26 1.44 28.48 -2.77
C GLU A 26 1.96 27.30 -1.93
N GLN A 27 2.26 27.51 -0.65
CA GLN A 27 2.73 26.42 0.22
C GLN A 27 1.64 25.38 0.46
N ALA A 28 0.39 25.81 0.62
CA ALA A 28 -0.74 24.90 0.77
C ALA A 28 -0.98 24.09 -0.51
N VAL A 29 -0.81 24.71 -1.69
CA VAL A 29 -0.91 24.02 -2.99
C VAL A 29 0.23 23.01 -3.16
N GLN A 30 1.46 23.37 -2.79
CA GLN A 30 2.60 22.46 -2.82
C GLN A 30 2.41 21.26 -1.89
N GLU A 31 1.92 21.47 -0.67
CA GLU A 31 1.61 20.38 0.26
C GLU A 31 0.51 19.47 -0.31
N ALA A 32 -0.57 20.05 -0.85
CA ALA A 32 -1.65 19.28 -1.47
C ALA A 32 -1.15 18.40 -2.63
N LEU A 33 -0.27 18.94 -3.49
CA LEU A 33 0.34 18.18 -4.59
C LEU A 33 1.28 17.07 -4.08
N SER A 34 2.05 17.32 -3.02
CA SER A 34 2.90 16.29 -2.41
C SER A 34 2.07 15.14 -1.83
N LEU A 35 0.96 15.44 -1.15
CA LEU A 35 0.03 14.44 -0.65
C LEU A 35 -0.64 13.65 -1.78
N TRP A 36 -1.04 14.35 -2.84
CA TRP A 36 -1.61 13.72 -4.03
C TRP A 36 -0.61 12.78 -4.70
N GLU A 37 0.65 13.19 -4.87
CA GLU A 37 1.71 12.37 -5.47
C GLU A 37 1.94 11.10 -4.67
N LYS A 38 2.05 11.20 -3.33
CA LYS A 38 2.18 10.03 -2.46
C LYS A 38 1.02 9.05 -2.63
N ARG A 39 -0.21 9.57 -2.70
CA ARG A 39 -1.40 8.75 -2.93
C ARG A 39 -1.37 8.09 -4.31
N GLU A 40 -0.93 8.80 -5.35
CA GLU A 40 -0.87 8.25 -6.70
C GLU A 40 0.20 7.16 -6.83
N ARG A 41 1.37 7.35 -6.21
CA ARG A 41 2.40 6.30 -6.12
C ARG A 41 1.84 5.04 -5.46
N ARG A 42 1.14 5.20 -4.31
CA ARG A 42 0.52 4.06 -3.63
C ARG A 42 -0.58 3.40 -4.46
N ARG A 43 -1.36 4.17 -5.21
CA ARG A 43 -2.38 3.65 -6.12
C ARG A 43 -1.74 2.79 -7.21
N LEU A 44 -0.63 3.24 -7.81
CA LEU A 44 0.09 2.48 -8.83
C LEU A 44 0.68 1.18 -8.28
N GLU A 45 1.23 1.20 -7.06
CA GLU A 45 1.69 -0.02 -6.38
C GLU A 45 0.56 -1.05 -6.23
N ILE A 46 -0.63 -0.61 -5.81
CA ILE A 46 -1.79 -1.49 -5.64
C ILE A 46 -2.24 -2.07 -6.98
N ILE A 47 -2.28 -1.25 -8.04
CA ILE A 47 -2.64 -1.72 -9.38
C ILE A 47 -1.64 -2.77 -9.85
N ALA A 48 -0.34 -2.52 -9.71
CA ALA A 48 0.69 -3.50 -10.08
C ALA A 48 0.56 -4.82 -9.30
N MET A 49 0.21 -4.76 -8.02
CA MET A 49 -0.06 -5.97 -7.21
C MET A 49 -1.28 -6.75 -7.70
N ILE A 50 -2.33 -6.06 -8.15
CA ILE A 50 -3.53 -6.69 -8.72
C ILE A 50 -3.19 -7.34 -10.05
N ASP A 51 -2.48 -6.63 -10.93
CA ASP A 51 -2.07 -7.15 -12.24
C ASP A 51 -1.21 -8.43 -12.10
N GLU A 52 -0.28 -8.45 -11.15
CA GLU A 52 0.51 -9.66 -10.86
C GLU A 52 -0.36 -10.79 -10.30
N ALA A 53 -1.32 -10.49 -9.42
CA ALA A 53 -2.24 -11.49 -8.90
C ALA A 53 -3.10 -12.10 -10.01
N ASP A 54 -3.64 -11.29 -10.91
CA ASP A 54 -4.42 -11.75 -12.06
C ASP A 54 -3.56 -12.60 -13.01
N ALA A 55 -2.31 -12.20 -13.26
CA ALA A 55 -1.37 -12.98 -14.04
C ALA A 55 -1.05 -14.34 -13.38
N SER A 56 -0.85 -14.36 -12.06
CA SER A 56 -0.65 -15.60 -11.28
C SER A 56 -1.86 -16.54 -11.36
N LEU A 57 -3.08 -16.00 -11.26
CA LEU A 57 -4.30 -16.76 -11.46
C LEU A 57 -4.41 -17.33 -12.87
N ALA A 58 -4.09 -16.53 -13.90
CA ALA A 58 -4.10 -16.98 -15.30
C ALA A 58 -3.07 -18.09 -15.57
N ARG A 59 -1.94 -18.11 -14.84
CA ARG A 59 -0.95 -19.20 -14.87
C ARG A 59 -1.38 -20.45 -14.10
N GLY A 60 -2.53 -20.42 -13.41
CA GLY A 60 -3.03 -21.54 -12.61
C GLY A 60 -2.36 -21.68 -11.25
N GLU A 61 -1.67 -20.64 -10.77
CA GLU A 61 -1.01 -20.64 -9.46
C GLU A 61 -2.01 -20.41 -8.30
N GLY A 62 -3.23 -19.99 -8.63
CA GLY A 62 -4.33 -19.85 -7.68
C GLY A 62 -4.78 -21.19 -7.10
N ARG A 63 -5.22 -21.18 -5.83
CA ARG A 63 -5.80 -22.35 -5.16
C ARG A 63 -7.15 -21.98 -4.56
N ALA A 64 -8.18 -22.77 -4.86
CA ALA A 64 -9.48 -22.62 -4.23
C ALA A 64 -9.38 -22.93 -2.73
N PHE A 65 -9.95 -22.05 -1.91
CA PHE A 65 -10.01 -22.21 -0.47
C PHE A 65 -11.46 -22.32 -0.02
N THR A 66 -11.83 -23.50 0.47
CA THR A 66 -13.12 -23.77 1.11
C THR A 66 -12.94 -24.08 2.59
N LYS A 67 -14.04 -24.03 3.36
CA LYS A 67 -14.03 -24.38 4.80
C LYS A 67 -13.50 -25.80 5.03
N GLU A 68 -13.84 -26.73 4.15
CA GLU A 68 -13.45 -28.14 4.20
C GLU A 68 -11.97 -28.33 3.90
N SER A 69 -11.41 -27.52 2.98
CA SER A 69 -9.98 -27.56 2.63
C SER A 69 -9.06 -26.87 3.64
N THR A 70 -9.63 -26.07 4.56
CA THR A 70 -8.87 -25.23 5.48
C THR A 70 -7.94 -26.01 6.40
N PRO A 71 -8.37 -27.11 7.06
CA PRO A 71 -7.50 -27.83 7.99
C PRO A 71 -6.26 -28.42 7.30
N ALA A 72 -6.44 -29.00 6.10
CA ALA A 72 -5.34 -29.54 5.31
C ALA A 72 -4.32 -28.46 4.91
N LEU A 73 -4.80 -27.28 4.49
CA LEU A 73 -3.92 -26.16 4.16
C LEU A 73 -3.13 -25.68 5.39
N VAL A 74 -3.80 -25.57 6.55
CA VAL A 74 -3.15 -25.18 7.80
C VAL A 74 -2.03 -26.15 8.17
N ASP A 75 -2.26 -27.46 8.04
CA ASP A 75 -1.25 -28.46 8.34
C ASP A 75 -0.09 -28.45 7.34
N GLU A 76 -0.36 -28.23 6.05
CA GLU A 76 0.66 -28.02 5.02
C GLU A 76 1.56 -26.83 5.35
N ILE A 77 0.97 -25.68 5.71
CA ILE A 77 1.71 -24.48 6.11
C ILE A 77 2.57 -24.74 7.35
N LYS A 78 2.02 -25.42 8.37
CA LYS A 78 2.79 -25.77 9.58
C LYS A 78 3.97 -26.68 9.25
N GLN A 79 3.78 -27.70 8.40
CA GLN A 79 4.87 -28.58 7.99
C GLN A 79 5.95 -27.83 7.22
N ARG A 80 5.56 -26.96 6.29
CA ARG A 80 6.50 -26.12 5.53
C ARG A 80 7.32 -25.23 6.46
N LEU A 81 6.68 -24.59 7.44
CA LEU A 81 7.37 -23.76 8.42
C LEU A 81 8.36 -24.57 9.27
N ARG A 82 7.97 -25.75 9.76
CA ARG A 82 8.87 -26.63 10.52
C ARG A 82 10.10 -27.04 9.71
N ARG A 83 9.92 -27.40 8.43
CA ARG A 83 11.04 -27.73 7.53
C ARG A 83 11.99 -26.54 7.35
N ARG A 84 11.44 -25.33 7.18
CA ARG A 84 12.25 -24.11 7.04
C ARG A 84 13.06 -23.83 8.30
N ILE A 85 12.44 -23.88 9.49
CA ILE A 85 13.12 -23.69 10.77
C ILE A 85 14.23 -24.72 10.98
N ALA A 86 13.97 -25.99 10.65
CA ALA A 86 14.98 -27.04 10.76
C ALA A 86 16.19 -26.76 9.85
N ALA A 87 15.94 -26.37 8.59
CA ALA A 87 17.00 -26.03 7.64
C ALA A 87 17.83 -24.82 8.10
N GLU A 88 17.19 -23.76 8.59
CA GLU A 88 17.86 -22.59 9.16
C GLU A 88 18.75 -22.96 10.35
N ARG A 89 18.25 -23.80 11.27
CA ARG A 89 19.04 -24.27 12.43
C ARG A 89 20.24 -25.11 12.03
N SER A 90 20.08 -25.99 11.04
CA SER A 90 21.19 -26.80 10.52
C SER A 90 22.25 -25.97 9.79
N ALA A 91 21.86 -24.85 9.17
CA ALA A 91 22.77 -23.93 8.51
C ALA A 91 23.56 -23.06 9.50
N THR A 92 22.93 -22.61 10.59
CA THR A 92 23.59 -21.80 11.64
C THR A 92 24.49 -22.62 12.57
N SER A 93 24.29 -23.94 12.65
CA SER A 93 25.10 -24.84 13.48
C SER A 93 26.34 -25.42 12.76
N ARG A 94 26.58 -25.05 11.50
CA ARG A 94 27.81 -25.35 10.74
C ARG A 94 28.71 -24.13 10.73
#